data_AF-A0A358KK44-F1
#
_entry.id   AF-A0A358KK44-F1
#
_cell.length_a   1.000
_cell.length_b   1.000
_cell.length_c   1.000
_cell.angle_alpha   90.00
_cell.angle_beta   90.00
_cell.angle_gamma   90.00
#
_symmetry.space_group_name_H-M   'P 1'
#
loop_
_entity.id
_entity.type
_entity.pdbx_description
1 polymer ?
#
loop_
_entity_poly.entity_id
_entity_poly.type
_entity_poly.pdbx_seq_one_letter_code
_entity_poly.pdbx_strand_id
1 'polypeptide(L)' 'LVDRKTLRNTKNGLMPSPFGFKQYGQSGKWVSDIFPEVGKMVDDICFVHSMHTDIPEHAGAIMMMNVGHIQPNRP' A
#
# COMPACT_ATOMS: atom_id res chain seq x y z
N LEU A 1 -17.25 5.14 3.69
CA LEU A 1 -16.72 4.89 5.05
C LEU A 1 -15.84 3.66 4.98
N VAL A 2 -14.56 3.79 5.32
CA VAL A 2 -13.57 2.72 5.21
C VAL A 2 -13.30 2.20 6.63
N ASP A 3 -14.01 1.15 7.03
CA ASP A 3 -13.75 0.45 8.30
C ASP A 3 -12.76 -0.68 8.04
N ARG A 4 -11.47 -0.38 8.15
CA ARG A 4 -10.39 -1.34 7.90
C ARG A 4 -9.96 -1.93 9.22
N LYS A 5 -9.73 -3.24 9.22
CA LYS A 5 -9.10 -3.94 10.34
C LYS A 5 -7.65 -3.46 10.46
N THR A 6 -7.41 -2.48 11.32
CA THR A 6 -6.07 -1.99 11.67
C THR A 6 -5.98 -1.80 13.18
N LEU A 7 -4.78 -1.60 13.72
CA LEU A 7 -4.60 -1.29 15.14
C LEU A 7 -5.24 0.05 15.57
N ARG A 8 -5.64 0.91 14.62
CA ARG A 8 -6.30 2.19 14.90
C ARG A 8 -7.74 2.19 14.36
N ASN A 9 -8.63 2.86 15.07
CA ASN A 9 -10.02 3.00 14.66
C ASN A 9 -10.12 3.94 13.44
N THR A 10 -10.60 3.42 12.30
CA THR A 10 -10.77 4.19 11.05
C THR A 10 -12.23 4.54 10.76
N LYS A 11 -13.15 4.41 11.74
CA LYS A 11 -14.60 4.69 11.55
C LYS A 11 -14.88 6.09 11.02
N ASN A 12 -14.05 7.07 11.38
CA ASN A 12 -14.17 8.45 10.91
C ASN A 12 -13.55 8.68 9.51
N GLY A 13 -13.11 7.62 8.84
CA GLY A 13 -12.46 7.68 7.54
C GLY A 13 -10.94 7.80 7.63
N LEU A 14 -10.30 7.74 6.47
CA LEU A 14 -8.88 7.98 6.26
C LEU A 14 -8.70 9.32 5.56
N MET A 15 -7.54 9.96 5.76
CA MET A 15 -7.17 11.12 4.97
C MET A 15 -7.11 10.71 3.48
N PRO A 16 -7.82 11.41 2.58
CA PRO A 16 -7.73 11.12 1.16
C PRO A 16 -6.34 11.45 0.63
N SER A 17 -5.90 10.71 -0.39
CA SER A 17 -4.66 11.05 -1.10
C SER A 17 -4.77 12.46 -1.69
N PRO A 18 -3.75 13.32 -1.54
CA PRO A 18 -3.71 14.60 -2.23
C PRO A 18 -3.39 14.46 -3.73
N PHE A 19 -2.93 13.27 -4.16
CA PHE A 19 -2.56 12.99 -5.54
C PHE A 19 -3.67 12.26 -6.31
N GLY A 20 -3.76 12.56 -7.60
CA GLY A 20 -4.62 11.85 -8.54
C GLY A 20 -4.07 10.47 -8.90
N PHE A 21 -4.98 9.64 -9.43
CA PHE A 21 -4.71 8.30 -9.93
C PHE A 21 -5.48 8.08 -11.23
N LYS A 22 -4.90 7.35 -12.16
CA LYS A 22 -5.57 6.86 -13.37
C LYS A 22 -5.10 5.46 -13.72
N GLN A 23 -5.86 4.79 -14.59
CA GLN A 23 -5.54 3.45 -15.06
C GLN A 23 -4.53 3.52 -16.22
N TYR A 24 -3.58 2.59 -16.22
CA TYR A 24 -2.55 2.46 -17.24
C TYR A 24 -2.51 1.04 -17.80
N GLY A 25 -1.95 0.91 -19.01
CA GLY A 25 -1.68 -0.37 -19.65
C GLY A 25 -2.94 -1.17 -19.98
N GLN A 26 -2.73 -2.39 -20.45
CA GLN A 26 -3.79 -3.37 -20.69
C GLN A 26 -4.29 -3.99 -19.38
N SER A 27 -3.42 -4.07 -18.36
CA SER A 27 -3.79 -4.54 -17.02
C SER A 27 -4.72 -3.59 -16.26
N GLY A 28 -4.86 -2.34 -16.71
CA GLY A 28 -5.77 -1.34 -16.14
C GLY A 28 -5.46 -0.98 -14.68
N LYS A 29 -4.20 -1.13 -14.27
CA LYS A 29 -3.77 -0.86 -12.89
C LYS A 29 -3.79 0.64 -12.62
N TRP A 30 -4.30 1.01 -11.44
CA TRP A 30 -4.31 2.39 -10.97
C TRP A 30 -2.90 2.80 -10.52
N VAL A 31 -2.37 3.87 -11.11
CA VAL A 31 -1.06 4.45 -10.76
C VAL A 31 -1.24 5.93 -10.48
N SER A 32 -0.51 6.44 -9.48
CA SER A 32 -0.59 7.86 -9.12
C SER A 32 0.07 8.73 -10.19
N ASP A 33 -0.49 9.94 -10.38
CA ASP A 33 0.05 10.92 -11.33
C ASP A 33 1.46 11.43 -10.97
N ILE A 34 1.98 11.11 -9.77
CA ILE A 34 3.37 11.40 -9.38
C ILE A 34 4.39 10.45 -10.04
N PHE A 35 3.96 9.29 -10.55
CA PHE A 35 4.83 8.30 -11.19
C PHE A 35 4.38 7.99 -12.64
N PRO A 36 4.28 9.00 -13.52
CA PRO A 36 3.72 8.82 -14.85
C PRO A 36 4.57 7.89 -15.72
N GLU A 37 5.89 7.92 -15.56
CA GLU A 37 6.83 7.07 -16.30
C GLU A 37 6.75 5.61 -15.83
N VAL A 38 6.54 5.37 -14.53
CA VAL A 38 6.29 4.02 -14.00
C VAL A 38 4.96 3.48 -14.52
N GLY A 39 3.94 4.34 -14.63
CA GLY A 39 2.66 3.98 -15.22
C GLY A 39 2.79 3.47 -16.67
N LYS A 40 3.75 3.97 -17.45
CA LYS A 40 3.98 3.51 -18.84
C LYS A 40 4.48 2.06 -18.93
N MET A 41 5.12 1.56 -17.87
CA MET A 41 5.67 0.20 -17.79
C MET A 41 4.84 -0.73 -16.88
N VAL A 42 3.57 -0.38 -16.60
CA VAL A 42 2.76 -1.08 -15.60
C VAL A 42 2.51 -2.56 -15.93
N ASP A 43 2.45 -2.90 -17.21
CA ASP A 43 2.23 -4.28 -17.67
C ASP A 43 3.51 -5.14 -17.57
N ASP A 44 4.68 -4.51 -17.43
CA ASP A 44 5.97 -5.19 -17.21
C ASP A 44 6.29 -5.36 -15.71
N ILE A 45 5.43 -4.85 -14.82
CA ILE A 45 5.60 -4.89 -13.37
C ILE A 45 4.82 -6.06 -12.77
N CYS A 46 5.49 -6.85 -11.94
CA CYS A 46 4.84 -7.86 -11.11
C CYS A 46 4.19 -7.23 -9.88
N PHE A 47 2.92 -7.55 -9.63
CA PHE A 47 2.18 -7.10 -8.44
C PHE A 47 2.01 -8.24 -7.43
N VAL A 48 2.47 -8.02 -6.20
CA VAL A 48 2.29 -8.98 -5.09
C VAL A 48 1.05 -8.58 -4.28
N HIS A 49 -0.10 -9.16 -4.62
CA HIS A 49 -1.39 -8.86 -3.96
C HIS A 49 -1.61 -9.59 -2.63
N SER A 50 -0.76 -10.56 -2.28
CA SER A 50 -0.86 -11.34 -1.05
C SER A 50 -0.33 -10.61 0.19
N MET A 51 0.33 -9.46 0.03
CA MET A 51 0.84 -8.69 1.17
C MET A 51 -0.29 -8.03 1.95
N HIS A 52 -0.31 -8.22 3.26
CA HIS A 52 -1.26 -7.58 4.17
C HIS A 52 -0.57 -7.11 5.46
N THR A 53 -1.12 -6.08 6.11
CA THR A 53 -0.66 -5.60 7.41
C THR A 53 -1.82 -4.97 8.17
N ASP A 54 -1.84 -5.15 9.49
CA ASP A 54 -2.78 -4.48 10.39
C ASP A 54 -2.15 -3.19 10.99
N ILE A 55 -0.91 -2.88 10.62
CA ILE A 55 -0.09 -1.80 11.18
C ILE A 55 -0.22 -0.53 10.32
N PRO A 56 -0.87 0.53 10.84
CA PRO A 56 -1.09 1.77 10.08
C PRO A 56 0.11 2.74 10.14
N GLU A 57 1.11 2.47 10.97
CA GLU A 57 2.27 3.34 11.16
C GLU A 57 3.48 2.92 10.31
N HIS A 58 4.30 3.89 9.93
CA HIS A 58 5.44 3.65 9.04
C HIS A 58 6.47 2.68 9.63
N ALA A 59 6.87 2.87 10.90
CA ALA A 59 7.97 2.12 11.49
C ALA A 59 7.66 0.61 11.61
N GLY A 60 6.49 0.27 12.16
CA GLY A 60 6.07 -1.12 12.29
C GLY A 60 5.75 -1.77 10.93
N ALA A 61 5.19 -1.03 9.98
CA ALA A 61 4.92 -1.55 8.63
C ALA A 61 6.23 -1.85 7.86
N ILE A 62 7.24 -0.97 7.95
CA ILE A 62 8.57 -1.20 7.38
C ILE A 62 9.17 -2.48 7.99
N MET A 63 9.02 -2.66 9.29
CA MET A 63 9.53 -3.85 9.96
C MET A 63 8.87 -5.13 9.45
N MET A 64 7.53 -5.17 9.40
CA MET A 64 6.79 -6.28 8.81
C MET A 64 7.20 -6.57 7.36
N MET A 65 7.43 -5.52 6.55
CA MET A 65 7.84 -5.67 5.16
C MET A 65 9.22 -6.30 5.01
N ASN A 66 10.17 -5.97 5.90
CA ASN A 66 11.56 -6.44 5.79
C ASN A 66 11.80 -7.78 6.50
N VAL A 67 11.15 -8.04 7.64
CA VAL A 67 11.42 -9.21 8.48
C VAL A 67 10.20 -10.10 8.72
N GLY A 68 9.03 -9.76 8.17
CA GLY A 68 7.80 -10.54 8.30
C GLY A 68 7.14 -10.48 9.69
N HIS A 69 7.69 -9.72 10.64
CA HIS A 69 7.20 -9.63 12.01
C HIS A 69 7.48 -8.25 12.62
N ILE A 70 6.65 -7.80 13.58
CA ILE A 70 6.76 -6.46 14.20
C ILE A 70 7.85 -6.43 15.29
N GLN A 71 8.08 -7.57 15.95
CA GLN A 71 9.07 -7.69 17.02
C GLN A 71 10.49 -7.90 16.46
N PRO A 72 11.45 -7.00 16.74
CA PRO A 72 12.87 -7.27 16.53
C PRO A 72 13.36 -8.38 17.45
N ASN A 73 14.31 -9.18 16.99
CA ASN A 73 15.09 -10.11 17.83
C ASN A 73 14.23 -11.12 18.61
N ARG A 74 13.66 -12.10 17.89
CA ARG A 74 13.11 -13.33 18.49
C ARG A 74 14.21 -14.40 18.54
N PRO A 75 14.16 -15.42 19.42
CA PRO A 75 14.74 -16.71 19.06
C PRO A 75 14.08 -17.25 17.78
#